data_AF-A0A6V7HW00-F1
#
_entry.id   AF-A0A6V7HW00-F1
#
_cell.length_a   1.000
_cell.length_b   1.000
_cell.length_c   1.000
_cell.angle_alpha   90.00
_cell.angle_beta   90.00
_cell.angle_gamma   90.00
#
_symmetry.space_group_name_H-M   'P 1'
#
loop_
_entity.id
_entity.type
_entity.pdbx_description
1 polymer ?
#
loop_
_entity_poly.entity_id
_entity_poly.type
_entity_poly.pdbx_seq_one_letter_code
_entity_poly.pdbx_strand_id
1 'polypeptide(L)' 'ADGNFEVTLATKATIYHEGLVEWKPPAIYKSSCEIDVEYFPFDEQTCVLKFGSWTYDGFK' A
#
# COMPACT_ATOMS: atom_id res chain seq x y z
N ALA A 1 8.23 -4.83 -12.23
CA ALA A 1 7.23 -4.57 -11.18
C ALA A 1 5.95 -4.19 -11.89
N ASP A 2 4.97 -5.09 -11.94
CA ASP A 2 3.94 -5.11 -12.99
C ASP A 2 2.80 -4.11 -12.77
N GLY A 3 3.08 -2.96 -12.14
CA GLY A 3 2.38 -1.67 -12.20
C GLY A 3 0.88 -1.61 -11.88
N ASN A 4 0.20 -2.74 -11.80
CA ASN A 4 -1.25 -2.83 -11.77
C ASN A 4 -1.67 -3.25 -10.36
N PHE A 5 -1.75 -2.26 -9.47
CA PHE A 5 -2.40 -2.41 -8.17
C PHE A 5 -3.90 -2.42 -8.41
N GLU A 6 -4.42 -3.54 -8.89
CA GLU A 6 -5.85 -3.66 -9.07
C GLU A 6 -6.49 -3.81 -7.69
N VAL A 7 -7.13 -2.74 -7.22
CA VAL A 7 -8.24 -2.83 -6.27
C VAL A 7 -9.37 -3.56 -7.02
N THR A 8 -9.24 -4.87 -7.21
CA THR A 8 -10.16 -5.68 -8.01
C THR A 8 -11.55 -5.78 -7.38
N LEU A 9 -11.68 -5.46 -6.10
CA LEU A 9 -12.95 -5.38 -5.38
C LEU A 9 -13.18 -3.98 -4.82
N ALA A 10 -14.02 -3.21 -5.50
CA ALA A 10 -14.64 -2.04 -4.91
C ALA A 10 -15.53 -2.49 -3.74
N THR A 11 -15.12 -2.18 -2.52
CA THR A 11 -15.86 -2.50 -1.29
C THR A 11 -16.53 -1.24 -0.74
N LYS A 12 -17.67 -1.43 -0.04
CA LYS A 12 -18.39 -0.33 0.61
C LYS A 12 -17.59 0.18 1.83
N ALA A 13 -17.71 1.47 2.10
CA ALA A 13 -17.22 2.09 3.34
C ALA A 13 -18.31 2.06 4.42
N THR A 14 -17.91 2.02 5.69
CA THR A 14 -18.79 2.16 6.85
C THR A 14 -18.87 3.64 7.24
N ILE A 15 -20.08 4.16 7.44
CA ILE A 15 -20.33 5.55 7.78
C ILE A 15 -21.00 5.61 9.15
N TYR A 16 -20.47 6.45 10.05
CA TYR A 16 -21.01 6.68 11.39
C TYR A 16 -21.80 7.99 11.44
N HIS A 17 -22.74 8.11 12.37
CA HIS A 17 -23.64 9.28 12.48
C HIS A 17 -22.90 10.59 12.80
N GLU A 18 -21.69 10.50 13.36
CA GLU A 18 -20.79 11.62 13.67
C GLU A 18 -19.95 12.12 12.47
N GLY A 19 -20.11 11.50 11.30
CA GLY A 19 -19.40 11.86 10.07
C GLY A 19 -18.08 11.11 9.85
N LEU A 20 -17.71 10.18 10.74
CA LEU A 20 -16.58 9.29 10.53
C LEU A 20 -16.86 8.32 9.36
N VAL A 21 -15.88 8.16 8.48
CA VAL A 21 -15.93 7.21 7.34
C VAL A 21 -14.76 6.24 7.47
N GLU A 22 -15.05 4.96 7.62
CA GLU A 22 -14.03 3.90 7.65
C GLU A 22 -14.07 3.06 6.37
N TRP A 23 -12.93 2.92 5.69
CA TRP A 23 -12.81 2.12 4.47
C TRP A 23 -11.59 1.18 4.54
N LYS A 24 -11.85 -0.12 4.44
CA LYS A 24 -10.85 -1.21 4.57
C LYS A 24 -10.92 -2.16 3.37
N PRO A 25 -10.49 -1.75 2.17
CA PRO A 25 -10.53 -2.63 1.01
C PRO A 25 -9.47 -3.74 1.12
N PRO A 26 -9.78 -4.99 0.71
CA PRO A 26 -8.77 -6.01 0.53
C PRO A 26 -7.92 -5.67 -0.71
N ALA A 27 -6.60 -5.80 -0.60
CA ALA A 27 -5.68 -5.54 -1.70
C ALA A 27 -4.44 -6.45 -1.64
N ILE A 28 -3.93 -6.82 -2.81
CA ILE A 28 -2.65 -7.51 -2.97
C ILE A 28 -1.64 -6.47 -3.47
N TYR A 29 -0.63 -6.16 -2.66
CA TYR A 29 0.40 -5.19 -3.01
C TYR A 29 1.63 -5.90 -3.57
N LYS A 30 2.07 -5.47 -4.77
CA LYS A 30 3.36 -5.87 -5.36
C LYS A 30 4.28 -4.66 -5.41
N SER A 31 5.13 -4.50 -4.41
CA SER A 31 6.11 -3.42 -4.34
C SER A 31 7.43 -3.79 -5.01
N SER A 32 8.19 -2.77 -5.40
CA SER A 32 9.59 -2.93 -5.77
C SER A 32 10.47 -2.73 -4.54
N CYS A 33 11.45 -3.61 -4.34
CA CYS A 33 12.42 -3.56 -3.25
C CYS A 33 13.80 -3.89 -3.82
N GLU A 34 14.82 -3.19 -3.34
CA GLU A 34 16.23 -3.50 -3.64
C GLU A 34 16.70 -4.60 -2.70
N ILE A 35 17.49 -5.54 -3.22
CA ILE A 35 17.95 -6.73 -2.49
C ILE A 35 19.46 -6.62 -2.29
N ASP A 36 19.90 -6.66 -1.04
CA ASP A 36 21.31 -6.67 -0.67
C ASP A 36 21.83 -8.11 -0.53
N VAL A 37 22.76 -8.51 -1.39
CA VAL A 37 23.26 -9.89 -1.47
C VAL A 37 24.61 -10.10 -0.78
N GLU A 38 25.08 -9.13 0.02
CA GLU A 38 26.40 -9.18 0.66
C GLU A 38 26.64 -10.46 1.50
N TYR A 39 25.60 -10.95 2.20
CA TYR A 39 25.69 -12.08 3.14
C TYR A 39 24.88 -13.32 2.75
N PHE A 40 24.49 -13.46 1.48
CA PHE A 40 23.66 -14.57 1.03
C PHE A 40 24.23 -15.95 1.43
N PRO A 41 23.43 -16.91 1.96
CA PRO A 41 21.96 -16.88 2.14
C PRO A 41 21.48 -16.42 3.54
N PHE A 42 22.33 -15.74 4.30
CA PHE A 42 22.05 -15.25 5.67
C PHE A 42 21.90 -13.73 5.73
N ASP A 43 21.53 -13.14 4.61
CA ASP A 43 21.25 -11.73 4.42
C ASP A 43 19.94 -11.29 5.09
N GLU A 44 19.89 -10.03 5.53
CA GLU A 44 18.67 -9.37 5.98
C GLU A 44 18.18 -8.42 4.89
N GLN A 45 16.87 -8.43 4.62
CA GLN A 45 16.27 -7.58 3.58
C GLN A 45 15.29 -6.57 4.19
N THR A 46 15.50 -5.29 3.88
CA THR A 46 14.61 -4.20 4.29
C THR A 46 13.79 -3.72 3.09
N CYS A 47 12.50 -4.05 3.07
CA CYS A 47 11.56 -3.63 2.03
C CYS A 47 10.52 -2.65 2.55
N VAL A 48 10.34 -1.53 1.85
CA VAL A 48 9.44 -0.44 2.26
C VAL A 48 8.24 -0.33 1.33
N LEU A 49 7.05 -0.22 1.92
CA LEU A 49 5.83 0.17 1.21
C LEU A 49 5.62 1.68 1.36
N LYS A 50 5.44 2.38 0.23
CA LYS A 50 5.12 3.80 0.21
C LYS A 50 3.64 3.97 -0.14
N PHE A 51 2.88 4.50 0.80
CA PHE A 51 1.47 4.83 0.62
C PHE A 51 1.29 6.34 0.53
N GLY A 52 0.46 6.79 -0.41
CA GLY A 52 0.18 8.21 -0.62
C GLY A 52 -1.03 8.38 -1.52
N SER A 53 -1.68 9.54 -1.40
CA SER A 53 -2.74 9.92 -2.33
C SER A 53 -2.16 10.31 -3.68
N TRP A 54 -2.77 9.84 -4.76
CA TRP A 54 -2.40 10.32 -6.09
C TRP A 54 -3.02 11.67 -6.46
N THR A 55 -4.12 12.04 -5.81
CA THR A 55 -4.93 13.20 -6.20
C THR A 55 -4.85 14.36 -5.21
N TYR A 56 -4.36 14.10 -4.00
CA TYR A 56 -4.26 15.09 -2.92
C TYR A 56 -2.81 15.21 -2.49
N ASP A 57 -2.31 16.43 -2.38
CA ASP A 57 -1.02 16.71 -1.78
C ASP A 57 -1.14 16.89 -0.25
N GLY A 58 0.00 17.18 0.39
CA GLY A 58 0.07 17.47 1.83
C GLY A 58 -0.05 18.96 2.17
N PHE A 59 -0.39 19.83 1.20
CA PHE A 59 -0.47 21.28 1.40
C PHE A 59 -1.93 21.72 1.51
N LYS A 60 -2.59 21.29 2.61
CA LYS A 60 -3.86 21.83 3.11
C LYS A 60 -4.08 21.46 4.57
#